data_AF-A0A9E0F4W9-F1
#
_entry.id   AF-A0A9E0F4W9-F1
#
_cell.length_a   1.000
_cell.length_b   1.000
_cell.length_c   1.000
_cell.angle_alpha   90.00
_cell.angle_beta   90.00
_cell.angle_gamma   90.00
#
_symmetry.space_group_name_H-M   'P 1'
#
loop_
_entity.id
_entity.type
_entity.pdbx_description
1 polymer ?
#
loop_
_entity_poly.entity_id
_entity_poly.type
_entity_poly.pdbx_seq_one_letter_code
_entity_poly.pdbx_strand_id
1 'polypeptide(L)'
;MTDREYLRALRTPSQDNPLRILMSACLSGITCGYDGTANGEYPSALKLLQYPTVKISTFCPEEFSFGSPRAMCDIHGGTGFDVLDGKVKVLTDTGIDWSEGMIKASEKMLEVARKDNIELAVLMDVSAACGSQVIYDGNRFAENKVYRIGAGVCAAQLMRNGIKVISQRDFASLEILYAKIDPAHQVDASKKDHHEIDWYKQYFKV
;
A
#
# COMPACT_ATOMS: atom_id res chain seq x y z
N MET A 1 6.95 -9.64 -0.34
CA MET A 1 8.15 -8.79 -0.34
C MET A 1 8.24 -8.08 -1.67
N THR A 2 8.86 -6.90 -1.70
CA THR A 2 8.99 -6.09 -2.91
C THR A 2 9.91 -6.74 -3.94
N ASP A 3 9.48 -6.75 -5.19
CA ASP A 3 10.20 -7.30 -6.33
C ASP A 3 11.20 -6.26 -6.89
N ARG A 4 12.40 -6.22 -6.31
CA ARG A 4 13.44 -5.25 -6.71
C ARG A 4 13.96 -5.48 -8.14
N GLU A 5 13.94 -6.72 -8.61
CA GLU A 5 14.33 -7.03 -10.00
C GLU A 5 13.34 -6.42 -10.99
N TYR A 6 12.03 -6.50 -10.71
CA TYR A 6 11.03 -5.79 -11.49
C TYR A 6 11.29 -4.28 -11.53
N LEU A 7 11.60 -3.65 -10.37
CA LEU A 7 11.92 -2.22 -10.33
C LEU A 7 13.16 -1.87 -11.17
N ARG A 8 14.20 -2.71 -11.14
CA ARG A 8 15.39 -2.56 -11.97
C ARG A 8 15.12 -2.81 -13.45
N ALA A 9 14.15 -3.65 -13.78
CA ALA A 9 13.73 -3.94 -15.14
C ALA A 9 12.76 -2.89 -15.73
N LEU A 10 12.20 -2.01 -14.89
CA LEU A 10 11.39 -0.88 -15.39
C LEU A 10 12.18 -0.08 -16.42
N ARG A 11 11.49 0.27 -17.50
CA ARG A 11 11.96 1.23 -18.50
C ARG A 11 12.25 2.58 -17.83
N THR A 12 13.14 3.35 -18.43
CA THR A 12 13.32 4.77 -18.07
C THR A 12 12.09 5.55 -18.58
N PRO A 13 11.33 6.24 -17.71
CA PRO A 13 10.19 7.02 -18.13
C PRO A 13 10.58 8.37 -18.72
N SER A 14 9.70 8.92 -19.55
CA SER A 14 9.80 10.25 -20.13
C SER A 14 8.50 11.01 -19.89
N GLN A 15 8.44 12.30 -20.24
CA GLN A 15 7.18 13.06 -20.11
C GLN A 15 6.09 12.54 -21.05
N ASP A 16 6.45 12.11 -22.26
CA ASP A 16 5.50 11.56 -23.24
C ASP A 16 5.05 10.14 -22.89
N ASN A 17 5.87 9.40 -22.13
CA ASN A 17 5.56 8.08 -21.63
C ASN A 17 5.93 7.98 -20.15
N PRO A 18 5.14 8.58 -19.24
CA PRO A 18 5.47 8.64 -17.83
C PRO A 18 5.31 7.26 -17.18
N LEU A 19 6.02 7.02 -16.08
CA LEU A 19 5.77 5.87 -15.22
C LEU A 19 4.42 6.07 -14.51
N ARG A 20 3.52 5.08 -14.63
CA ARG A 20 2.16 5.19 -14.10
C ARG A 20 2.04 4.46 -12.78
N ILE A 21 1.80 5.21 -11.71
CA ILE A 21 1.78 4.68 -10.35
C ILE A 21 0.39 4.88 -9.73
N LEU A 22 -0.14 3.82 -9.13
CA LEU A 22 -1.29 3.92 -8.23
C LEU A 22 -0.79 4.18 -6.82
N MET A 23 -1.28 5.22 -6.17
CA MET A 23 -0.86 5.60 -4.82
C MET A 23 -2.04 5.58 -3.86
N SER A 24 -1.83 5.06 -2.64
CA SER A 24 -2.79 5.28 -1.55
C SER A 24 -2.98 6.79 -1.35
N ALA A 25 -4.22 7.29 -1.46
CA ALA A 25 -4.46 8.74 -1.50
C ALA A 25 -3.94 9.50 -0.27
N CYS A 26 -3.92 8.87 0.91
CA CYS A 26 -3.33 9.43 2.12
C CYS A 26 -1.83 9.76 1.97
N LEU A 27 -1.07 8.98 1.19
CA LEU A 27 0.34 9.25 0.92
C LEU A 27 0.58 10.50 0.07
N SER A 28 -0.44 10.97 -0.66
CA SER A 28 -0.37 12.21 -1.43
C SER A 28 -0.91 13.43 -0.65
N GLY A 29 -1.13 13.30 0.65
CA GLY A 29 -1.64 14.37 1.51
C GLY A 29 -3.17 14.53 1.51
N ILE A 30 -3.92 13.64 0.84
CA ILE A 30 -5.39 13.68 0.87
C ILE A 30 -5.88 13.21 2.25
N THR A 31 -6.74 14.01 2.87
CA THR A 31 -7.29 13.82 4.22
C THR A 31 -8.40 12.75 4.24
N CYS A 32 -8.03 11.51 3.93
CA CYS A 32 -8.92 10.35 3.82
C CYS A 32 -8.64 9.26 4.88
N GLY A 33 -7.87 9.61 5.91
CA GLY A 33 -7.64 8.79 7.09
C GLY A 33 -8.93 8.57 7.89
N TYR A 34 -8.94 7.55 8.74
CA TYR A 34 -10.13 7.21 9.52
C TYR A 34 -10.60 8.37 10.42
N ASP A 35 -9.67 9.23 10.84
CA ASP A 35 -9.86 10.43 11.64
C ASP A 35 -10.01 11.71 10.79
N GLY A 36 -10.09 11.58 9.46
CA GLY A 36 -10.11 12.71 8.54
C GLY A 36 -8.75 13.39 8.34
N THR A 37 -7.63 12.76 8.71
CA THR A 37 -6.27 13.27 8.43
C THR A 37 -5.64 12.59 7.20
N ALA A 38 -4.42 12.96 6.84
CA ALA A 38 -3.64 12.28 5.80
C ALA A 38 -2.90 11.01 6.33
N ASN A 39 -3.16 10.59 7.57
CA ASN A 39 -2.41 9.54 8.27
C ASN A 39 -0.90 9.83 8.38
N GLY A 40 -0.50 11.10 8.47
CA GLY A 40 0.90 11.55 8.60
C GLY A 40 1.52 12.08 7.30
N GLU A 41 2.81 12.43 7.37
CA GLU A 41 3.59 12.92 6.23
C GLU A 41 4.63 11.88 5.81
N TYR A 42 4.73 11.64 4.51
CA TYR A 42 5.60 10.62 3.93
C TYR A 42 6.49 11.23 2.84
N PRO A 43 7.57 11.94 3.20
CA PRO A 43 8.41 12.66 2.23
C PRO A 43 8.90 11.82 1.06
N SER A 44 9.24 10.55 1.31
CA SER A 44 9.65 9.62 0.25
C SER A 44 8.51 9.35 -0.75
N ALA A 45 7.28 9.10 -0.31
CA ALA A 45 6.16 8.93 -1.23
C ALA A 45 5.80 10.25 -1.94
N LEU A 46 5.79 11.37 -1.20
CA LEU A 46 5.48 12.70 -1.74
C LEU A 46 6.49 13.15 -2.80
N LYS A 47 7.77 12.77 -2.66
CA LYS A 47 8.82 13.07 -3.64
C LYS A 47 8.45 12.57 -5.04
N LEU A 48 7.72 11.45 -5.17
CA LEU A 48 7.28 10.92 -6.47
C LEU A 48 6.36 11.87 -7.23
N LEU A 49 5.57 12.69 -6.54
CA LEU A 49 4.65 13.67 -7.15
C LEU A 49 5.37 14.83 -7.85
N GLN A 50 6.65 15.02 -7.55
CA GLN A 50 7.44 16.16 -8.04
C GLN A 50 8.08 15.88 -9.41
N TYR A 51 8.06 14.62 -9.87
CA TYR A 51 8.71 14.22 -11.11
C TYR A 51 7.76 14.31 -12.31
N PRO A 52 8.09 15.08 -13.37
CA PRO A 52 7.23 15.21 -14.55
C PRO A 52 7.18 13.92 -15.39
N THR A 53 8.09 12.98 -15.14
CA THR A 53 8.12 11.64 -15.75
C THR A 53 7.29 10.63 -14.99
N VAL A 54 6.55 11.04 -13.96
CA VAL A 54 5.68 10.20 -13.15
C VAL A 54 4.24 10.68 -13.25
N LYS A 55 3.32 9.76 -13.51
CA LYS A 55 1.88 10.00 -13.47
C LYS A 55 1.28 9.22 -12.31
N ILE A 56 0.76 9.94 -11.31
CA ILE A 56 0.11 9.34 -10.14
C ILE A 56 -1.41 9.32 -10.33
N SER A 57 -2.00 8.13 -10.17
CA SER A 57 -3.43 7.98 -9.88
C SER A 57 -3.57 7.69 -8.38
N THR A 58 -4.47 8.39 -7.70
CA THR A 58 -4.70 8.18 -6.26
C THR A 58 -6.00 7.45 -6.00
N PHE A 59 -6.01 6.56 -5.00
CA PHE A 59 -7.24 5.91 -4.55
C PHE A 59 -7.16 5.59 -3.05
N CYS A 60 -8.23 5.85 -2.31
CA CYS A 60 -8.39 5.39 -0.93
C CYS A 60 -9.55 4.40 -0.90
N PRO A 61 -9.28 3.10 -0.68
CA PRO A 61 -10.35 2.10 -0.68
C PRO A 61 -11.37 2.32 0.44
N GLU A 62 -10.88 2.67 1.63
CA GLU A 62 -11.75 2.85 2.78
C GLU A 62 -12.62 4.12 2.66
N GLU A 63 -12.09 5.20 2.08
CA GLU A 63 -12.88 6.39 1.76
C GLU A 63 -14.01 6.06 0.76
N PHE A 64 -13.68 5.30 -0.29
CA PHE A 64 -14.64 4.93 -1.33
C PHE A 64 -15.85 4.17 -0.77
N SER A 65 -15.65 3.30 0.21
CA SER A 65 -16.74 2.47 0.76
C SER A 65 -17.36 3.01 2.04
N PHE A 66 -16.62 3.77 2.86
CA PHE A 66 -17.03 4.11 4.22
C PHE A 66 -16.88 5.60 4.56
N GLY A 67 -16.23 6.41 3.71
CA GLY A 67 -15.99 7.84 3.92
C GLY A 67 -14.95 8.18 4.99
N SER A 68 -14.82 9.47 5.28
CA SER A 68 -14.03 10.01 6.40
C SER A 68 -14.78 11.14 7.13
N PRO A 69 -14.74 11.20 8.48
CA PRO A 69 -14.18 10.20 9.38
C PRO A 69 -15.02 8.93 9.41
N ARG A 70 -14.42 7.81 9.85
CA ARG A 70 -15.04 6.49 9.90
C ARG A 70 -14.44 5.63 11.02
N ALA A 71 -15.06 4.48 11.29
CA ALA A 71 -14.47 3.48 12.17
C ALA A 71 -13.15 2.93 11.60
N MET A 72 -12.25 2.53 12.48
CA MET A 72 -11.03 1.81 12.08
C MET A 72 -11.39 0.34 11.84
N CYS A 73 -10.79 -0.30 10.84
CA CYS A 73 -10.99 -1.73 10.58
C CYS A 73 -9.67 -2.47 10.42
N ASP A 74 -9.71 -3.76 10.76
CA ASP A 74 -8.60 -4.70 10.66
C ASP A 74 -9.08 -6.07 10.13
N ILE A 75 -8.15 -6.88 9.63
CA ILE A 75 -8.44 -8.25 9.19
C ILE A 75 -8.29 -9.16 10.40
N HIS A 76 -9.24 -10.07 10.61
CA HIS A 76 -9.22 -11.00 11.74
C HIS A 76 -8.94 -12.44 11.28
N GLY A 77 -7.78 -12.99 11.67
CA GLY A 77 -7.47 -14.41 11.48
C GLY A 77 -6.88 -14.79 10.11
N GLY A 78 -6.42 -13.82 9.31
CA GLY A 78 -5.86 -14.08 7.99
C GLY A 78 -5.35 -12.83 7.30
N THR A 79 -5.29 -12.86 5.98
CA THR A 79 -4.83 -11.75 5.13
C THR A 79 -5.91 -11.29 4.16
N GLY A 80 -5.63 -10.24 3.40
CA GLY A 80 -6.48 -9.79 2.31
C GLY A 80 -6.75 -10.86 1.27
N PHE A 81 -5.81 -11.79 1.05
CA PHE A 81 -6.06 -12.94 0.19
C PHE A 81 -7.19 -13.82 0.76
N ASP A 82 -7.18 -14.08 2.05
CA ASP A 82 -8.20 -14.91 2.70
C ASP A 82 -9.57 -14.22 2.72
N VAL A 83 -9.61 -12.89 2.84
CA VAL A 83 -10.86 -12.10 2.72
C VAL A 83 -11.45 -12.24 1.31
N LEU A 84 -10.61 -12.09 0.27
CA LEU A 84 -11.04 -12.24 -1.12
C LEU A 84 -11.51 -13.67 -1.46
N ASP A 85 -11.06 -14.66 -0.70
CA ASP A 85 -11.53 -16.05 -0.80
C ASP A 85 -12.76 -16.34 0.09
N GLY A 86 -13.27 -15.35 0.82
CA GLY A 86 -14.41 -15.49 1.74
C GLY A 86 -14.12 -16.30 3.01
N LYS A 87 -12.84 -16.47 3.38
CA LYS A 87 -12.42 -17.30 4.52
C LYS A 87 -12.36 -16.55 5.83
N VAL A 88 -12.04 -15.25 5.79
CA VAL A 88 -11.91 -14.40 6.97
C VAL A 88 -12.57 -13.05 6.72
N LYS A 89 -12.68 -12.24 7.78
CA LYS A 89 -13.45 -10.99 7.76
C LYS A 89 -12.58 -9.77 7.99
N VAL A 90 -13.07 -8.64 7.48
CA VAL A 90 -12.65 -7.30 7.86
C VAL A 90 -13.66 -6.79 8.87
N LEU A 91 -13.23 -6.56 10.10
CA LEU A 91 -14.11 -6.06 11.16
C LEU A 91 -13.68 -4.66 11.58
N THR A 92 -14.65 -3.81 11.94
CA THR A 92 -14.36 -2.56 12.63
C THR A 92 -13.82 -2.81 14.03
N ASP A 93 -13.27 -1.78 14.64
CA ASP A 93 -12.92 -1.73 16.06
C ASP A 93 -14.10 -2.06 16.99
N THR A 94 -15.34 -1.83 16.55
CA THR A 94 -16.58 -2.20 17.22
C THR A 94 -17.15 -3.57 16.82
N GLY A 95 -16.52 -4.30 15.89
CA GLY A 95 -16.92 -5.64 15.46
C GLY A 95 -17.94 -5.69 14.31
N ILE A 96 -18.23 -4.57 13.65
CA ILE A 96 -19.10 -4.53 12.47
C ILE A 96 -18.34 -5.14 11.28
N ASP A 97 -19.02 -6.02 10.54
CA ASP A 97 -18.44 -6.67 9.36
C ASP A 97 -18.42 -5.72 8.16
N TRP A 98 -17.22 -5.36 7.72
CA TRP A 98 -16.96 -4.47 6.58
C TRP A 98 -16.41 -5.23 5.36
N SER A 99 -16.44 -6.56 5.39
CA SER A 99 -15.82 -7.39 4.34
C SER A 99 -16.37 -7.08 2.95
N GLU A 100 -17.70 -6.99 2.79
CA GLU A 100 -18.32 -6.72 1.49
C GLU A 100 -17.92 -5.34 0.94
N GLY A 101 -17.92 -4.31 1.79
CA GLY A 101 -17.48 -2.97 1.41
C GLY A 101 -16.01 -2.96 0.99
N MET A 102 -15.15 -3.63 1.76
CA MET A 102 -13.73 -3.71 1.45
C MET A 102 -13.45 -4.48 0.15
N ILE A 103 -14.20 -5.54 -0.13
CA ILE A 103 -14.09 -6.29 -1.39
C ILE A 103 -14.49 -5.38 -2.56
N LYS A 104 -15.62 -4.66 -2.47
CA LYS A 104 -16.05 -3.68 -3.48
C LYS A 104 -14.99 -2.59 -3.72
N ALA A 105 -14.37 -2.09 -2.64
CA ALA A 105 -13.29 -1.13 -2.75
C ALA A 105 -12.06 -1.69 -3.47
N SER A 106 -11.72 -2.96 -3.20
CA SER A 106 -10.60 -3.65 -3.85
C SER A 106 -10.83 -3.84 -5.35
N GLU A 107 -12.05 -4.21 -5.74
CA GLU A 107 -12.45 -4.33 -7.14
C GLU A 107 -12.37 -2.98 -7.85
N LYS A 108 -12.86 -1.92 -7.19
CA LYS A 108 -12.77 -0.57 -7.74
C LYS A 108 -11.33 -0.09 -7.89
N MET A 109 -10.47 -0.37 -6.91
CA MET A 109 -9.04 -0.04 -6.99
C MET A 109 -8.36 -0.74 -8.18
N LEU A 110 -8.70 -2.01 -8.42
CA LEU A 110 -8.21 -2.75 -9.58
C LEU A 110 -8.75 -2.19 -10.91
N GLU A 111 -10.02 -1.78 -10.95
CA GLU A 111 -10.63 -1.13 -12.12
C GLU A 111 -9.86 0.16 -12.48
N VAL A 112 -9.60 1.02 -11.49
CA VAL A 112 -8.78 2.23 -11.65
C VAL A 112 -7.40 1.85 -12.17
N ALA A 113 -6.77 0.84 -11.58
CA ALA A 113 -5.44 0.42 -11.97
C ALA A 113 -5.37 -0.05 -13.43
N ARG A 114 -6.37 -0.79 -13.89
CA ARG A 114 -6.48 -1.26 -15.28
C ARG A 114 -6.76 -0.09 -16.24
N LYS A 115 -7.73 0.76 -15.91
CA LYS A 115 -8.11 1.92 -16.73
C LYS A 115 -6.92 2.84 -16.97
N ASP A 116 -6.12 3.09 -15.94
CA ASP A 116 -4.99 4.00 -16.01
C ASP A 116 -3.69 3.32 -16.51
N ASN A 117 -3.73 2.01 -16.75
CA ASN A 117 -2.59 1.16 -17.12
C ASN A 117 -1.44 1.29 -16.12
N ILE A 118 -1.75 1.09 -14.84
CA ILE A 118 -0.80 1.20 -13.74
C ILE A 118 0.29 0.13 -13.87
N GLU A 119 1.55 0.58 -13.79
CA GLU A 119 2.74 -0.27 -13.85
C GLU A 119 3.21 -0.68 -12.44
N LEU A 120 2.89 0.12 -11.43
CA LEU A 120 3.32 -0.08 -10.04
C LEU A 120 2.32 0.56 -9.06
N ALA A 121 2.10 -0.07 -7.91
CA ALA A 121 1.36 0.55 -6.81
C ALA A 121 2.28 0.88 -5.62
N VAL A 122 2.13 2.08 -5.04
CA VAL A 122 2.80 2.53 -3.81
C VAL A 122 1.74 2.71 -2.73
N LEU A 123 1.69 1.80 -1.77
CA LEU A 123 0.58 1.70 -0.83
C LEU A 123 1.01 1.95 0.62
N MET A 124 0.04 2.42 1.42
CA MET A 124 0.17 2.58 2.87
C MET A 124 0.18 1.21 3.54
N ASP A 125 1.36 0.75 3.96
CA ASP A 125 1.53 -0.50 4.69
C ASP A 125 0.83 -0.49 6.07
N VAL A 126 0.60 -1.66 6.66
CA VAL A 126 -0.13 -1.87 7.94
C VAL A 126 -1.66 -1.72 7.85
N SER A 127 -2.21 -1.00 6.86
CA SER A 127 -3.67 -0.88 6.66
C SER A 127 -4.33 -2.21 6.26
N ALA A 128 -5.55 -2.47 6.75
CA ALA A 128 -6.36 -3.61 6.35
C ALA A 128 -6.75 -3.60 4.86
N ALA A 129 -6.77 -2.43 4.22
CA ALA A 129 -7.00 -2.27 2.79
C ALA A 129 -5.68 -2.29 2.00
N CYS A 130 -4.76 -1.40 2.37
CA CYS A 130 -3.58 -1.04 1.57
C CYS A 130 -2.28 -1.72 2.03
N GLY A 131 -2.28 -2.38 3.20
CA GLY A 131 -1.14 -3.13 3.73
C GLY A 131 -0.52 -4.03 2.68
N SER A 132 0.80 -4.02 2.51
CA SER A 132 1.46 -4.80 1.44
C SER A 132 2.45 -5.83 1.97
N GLN A 133 2.93 -5.65 3.20
CA GLN A 133 3.88 -6.56 3.83
C GLN A 133 3.47 -6.94 5.24
N VAL A 134 2.91 -5.99 5.99
CA VAL A 134 2.41 -6.20 7.34
C VAL A 134 0.99 -5.67 7.44
N ILE A 135 0.16 -6.35 8.22
CA ILE A 135 -1.16 -5.90 8.67
C ILE A 135 -1.32 -6.21 10.16
N TYR A 136 -2.33 -5.61 10.80
CA TYR A 136 -2.80 -6.11 12.09
C TYR A 136 -3.57 -7.42 11.91
N ASP A 137 -3.45 -8.31 12.89
CA ASP A 137 -4.27 -9.52 13.02
C ASP A 137 -5.27 -9.32 14.16
N GLY A 138 -6.44 -8.83 13.81
CA GLY A 138 -7.46 -8.38 14.75
C GLY A 138 -7.36 -6.89 15.08
N ASN A 139 -8.13 -6.46 16.08
CA ASN A 139 -8.32 -5.05 16.42
C ASN A 139 -6.99 -4.41 16.88
N ARG A 140 -6.50 -3.41 16.12
CA ARG A 140 -5.25 -2.70 16.42
C ARG A 140 -5.23 -1.89 17.71
N PHE A 141 -6.39 -1.61 18.29
CA PHE A 141 -6.54 -0.91 19.56
C PHE A 141 -6.62 -1.85 20.76
N ALA A 142 -6.51 -3.16 20.56
CA ALA A 142 -6.42 -4.11 21.67
C ALA A 142 -5.12 -3.91 22.48
N GLU A 143 -5.17 -4.23 23.77
CA GLU A 143 -4.01 -4.14 24.68
C GLU A 143 -2.81 -4.95 24.15
N ASN A 144 -3.07 -6.15 23.63
CA ASN A 144 -2.09 -7.03 23.02
C ASN A 144 -2.23 -7.06 21.51
N LYS A 145 -1.98 -5.93 20.84
CA LYS A 145 -2.03 -5.85 19.37
C LYS A 145 -1.07 -6.84 18.72
N VAL A 146 -1.55 -7.53 17.67
CA VAL A 146 -0.79 -8.53 16.94
C VAL A 146 -0.58 -8.07 15.50
N TYR A 147 0.62 -8.28 14.97
CA TYR A 147 0.95 -8.06 13.57
C TYR A 147 1.07 -9.39 12.84
N ARG A 148 0.78 -9.38 11.54
CA ARG A 148 0.89 -10.53 10.66
C ARG A 148 1.60 -10.13 9.37
N ILE A 149 2.50 -10.99 8.90
CA ILE A 149 3.04 -10.88 7.54
C ILE A 149 1.90 -11.15 6.58
N GLY A 150 1.59 -10.17 5.73
CA GLY A 150 0.49 -10.28 4.80
C GLY A 150 0.12 -8.95 4.16
N ALA A 151 -0.75 -9.04 3.16
CA ALA A 151 -1.32 -7.89 2.49
C ALA A 151 -2.75 -7.64 2.99
N GLY A 152 -3.18 -6.38 2.98
CA GLY A 152 -4.58 -5.98 3.09
C GLY A 152 -5.37 -6.36 1.83
N VAL A 153 -6.69 -6.21 1.89
CA VAL A 153 -7.61 -6.71 0.85
C VAL A 153 -7.32 -6.11 -0.53
N CYS A 154 -7.09 -4.80 -0.61
CA CYS A 154 -6.88 -4.12 -1.88
C CYS A 154 -5.48 -4.36 -2.45
N ALA A 155 -4.46 -4.37 -1.60
CA ALA A 155 -3.12 -4.77 -2.01
C ALA A 155 -3.11 -6.23 -2.51
N ALA A 156 -3.79 -7.15 -1.82
CA ALA A 156 -3.94 -8.53 -2.27
C ALA A 156 -4.66 -8.62 -3.63
N GLN A 157 -5.72 -7.83 -3.83
CA GLN A 157 -6.44 -7.78 -5.11
C GLN A 157 -5.54 -7.34 -6.27
N LEU A 158 -4.70 -6.32 -6.06
CA LEU A 158 -3.73 -5.86 -7.07
C LEU A 158 -2.66 -6.94 -7.34
N MET A 159 -2.08 -7.52 -6.29
CA MET A 159 -1.07 -8.57 -6.40
C MET A 159 -1.60 -9.83 -7.13
N ARG A 160 -2.82 -10.28 -6.80
CA ARG A 160 -3.51 -11.39 -7.49
C ARG A 160 -3.66 -11.15 -9.00
N ASN A 161 -3.71 -9.89 -9.41
CA ASN A 161 -3.87 -9.47 -10.79
C ASN A 161 -2.55 -9.03 -11.45
N GLY A 162 -1.41 -9.40 -10.86
CA GLY A 162 -0.08 -9.18 -11.45
C GLY A 162 0.45 -7.76 -11.29
N ILE A 163 -0.25 -6.86 -10.60
CA ILE A 163 0.23 -5.51 -10.33
C ILE A 163 1.21 -5.57 -9.16
N LYS A 164 2.42 -5.07 -9.40
CA LYS A 164 3.47 -5.02 -8.39
C LYS A 164 3.17 -3.92 -7.37
N VAL A 165 3.41 -4.21 -6.10
CA VAL A 165 3.11 -3.31 -4.98
C VAL A 165 4.38 -3.09 -4.18
N ILE A 166 4.64 -1.85 -3.82
CA ILE A 166 5.66 -1.47 -2.84
C ILE A 166 5.02 -0.74 -1.67
N SER A 167 5.60 -0.91 -0.48
CA SER A 167 5.25 -0.12 0.69
C SER A 167 5.90 1.27 0.60
N GLN A 168 5.22 2.29 1.12
CA GLN A 168 5.82 3.58 1.47
C GLN A 168 7.02 3.50 2.43
N ARG A 169 7.23 2.35 3.10
CA ARG A 169 8.35 2.05 4.02
C ARG A 169 9.47 1.26 3.35
N ASP A 170 9.33 0.89 2.08
CA ASP A 170 10.37 0.18 1.33
C ASP A 170 11.40 1.16 0.77
N PHE A 171 12.19 1.74 1.66
CA PHE A 171 13.09 2.84 1.31
C PHE A 171 14.16 2.41 0.29
N ALA A 172 14.72 1.21 0.40
CA ALA A 172 15.70 0.74 -0.57
C ALA A 172 15.06 0.49 -1.95
N SER A 173 13.83 -0.01 -1.99
CA SER A 173 13.08 -0.12 -3.24
C SER A 173 12.69 1.23 -3.84
N LEU A 174 12.34 2.21 -3.00
CA LEU A 174 12.09 3.58 -3.43
C LEU A 174 13.35 4.24 -4.00
N GLU A 175 14.54 3.97 -3.45
CA GLU A 175 15.81 4.45 -4.02
C GLU A 175 16.06 3.90 -5.43
N ILE A 176 15.77 2.62 -5.68
CA ILE A 176 15.84 2.03 -7.03
C ILE A 176 14.87 2.74 -7.96
N LEU A 177 13.66 3.01 -7.49
CA LEU A 177 12.64 3.72 -8.27
C LEU A 177 13.07 5.17 -8.58
N TYR A 178 13.66 5.88 -7.63
CA TYR A 178 14.16 7.24 -7.85
C TYR A 178 15.27 7.27 -8.91
N ALA A 179 16.21 6.32 -8.85
CA ALA A 179 17.25 6.21 -9.88
C ALA A 179 16.69 5.89 -11.28
N LYS A 180 15.48 5.32 -11.37
CA LYS A 180 14.80 5.10 -12.66
C LYS A 180 14.15 6.36 -13.22
N ILE A 181 13.56 7.19 -12.37
CA ILE A 181 12.82 8.39 -12.78
C ILE A 181 13.72 9.63 -12.88
N ASP A 182 14.86 9.63 -12.19
CA ASP A 182 15.81 10.73 -12.08
C ASP A 182 17.24 10.23 -12.31
N PRO A 183 17.84 10.49 -13.50
CA PRO A 183 19.20 10.06 -13.81
C PRO A 183 20.29 10.67 -12.90
N ALA A 184 19.98 11.77 -12.19
CA ALA A 184 20.91 12.39 -11.26
C ALA A 184 20.81 11.80 -9.84
N HIS A 185 19.77 11.01 -9.55
CA HIS A 185 19.58 10.42 -8.23
C HIS A 185 20.63 9.33 -7.96
N GLN A 186 21.37 9.50 -6.85
CA GLN A 186 22.32 8.50 -6.38
C GLN A 186 21.64 7.62 -5.34
N VAL A 187 21.61 6.31 -5.59
CA VAL A 187 21.01 5.32 -4.70
C VAL A 187 21.75 5.30 -3.36
N ASP A 188 21.04 5.60 -2.28
CA ASP A 188 21.52 5.39 -0.90
C ASP A 188 21.41 3.91 -0.53
N ALA A 189 22.52 3.18 -0.69
CA ALA A 189 22.61 1.76 -0.38
C ALA A 189 22.45 1.43 1.13
N SER A 190 22.41 2.43 2.02
CA SER A 190 22.17 2.21 3.45
C SER A 190 20.68 2.05 3.79
N LYS A 191 19.78 2.44 2.87
CA LYS A 191 18.33 2.26 3.06
C LYS A 191 17.98 0.78 3.15
N LYS A 192 16.90 0.52 3.87
CA LYS A 192 16.35 -0.83 4.08
C LYS A 192 14.86 -0.80 3.75
N ASP A 193 14.38 -1.91 3.21
CA ASP A 193 12.95 -2.15 3.08
C ASP A 193 12.33 -2.58 4.41
N HIS A 194 11.01 -2.52 4.52
CA HIS A 194 10.32 -2.73 5.79
C HIS A 194 10.62 -4.12 6.38
N HIS A 195 10.77 -5.15 5.54
CA HIS A 195 11.10 -6.50 5.97
C HIS A 195 12.58 -6.70 6.38
N GLU A 196 13.44 -5.72 6.11
CA GLU A 196 14.88 -5.82 6.38
C GLU A 196 15.29 -5.18 7.72
N ILE A 197 14.40 -4.41 8.36
CA ILE A 197 14.67 -3.73 9.64
C ILE A 197 14.57 -4.68 10.83
N ASP A 198 15.25 -4.33 11.92
CA ASP A 198 15.39 -5.19 13.10
C ASP A 198 14.05 -5.52 13.74
N TRP A 199 13.13 -4.55 13.85
CA TRP A 199 11.79 -4.78 14.41
C TRP A 199 11.05 -5.90 13.66
N TYR A 200 11.06 -5.87 12.32
CA TYR A 200 10.36 -6.87 11.50
C TYR A 200 10.94 -8.26 11.75
N LYS A 201 12.27 -8.38 11.65
CA LYS A 201 13.00 -9.65 11.85
C LYS A 201 12.80 -10.21 13.26
N GLN A 202 12.88 -9.36 14.29
CA GLN A 202 12.69 -9.77 15.68
C GLN A 202 11.25 -10.19 15.96
N TYR A 203 10.26 -9.41 15.50
CA TYR A 203 8.85 -9.67 15.75
C TYR A 203 8.39 -10.96 15.04
N PHE A 204 8.75 -11.12 13.77
CA PHE A 204 8.35 -12.27 12.96
C PHE A 204 9.31 -13.46 13.00
N LYS A 205 10.48 -13.30 13.63
CA LYS A 205 11.52 -14.33 13.76
C LYS A 205 12.01 -14.85 12.41
N VAL A 206 12.35 -13.92 11.50
CA VAL A 206 12.85 -14.18 10.14
C VAL A 206 14.22 -13.55 9.89
#